data_AF-A0A7X7FTV2-F1
#
_entry.id   AF-A0A7X7FTV2-F1
#
_cell.length_a   1.000
_cell.length_b   1.000
_cell.length_c   1.000
_cell.angle_alpha   90.00
_cell.angle_beta   90.00
_cell.angle_gamma   90.00
#
_symmetry.space_group_name_H-M   'P 1'
#
loop_
_entity.id
_entity.type
_entity.pdbx_description
1 polymer ?
#
loop_
_entity_poly.entity_id
_entity_poly.type
_entity_poly.pdbx_seq_one_letter_code
_entity_poly.pdbx_strand_id
1 'polypeptide(L)' 'MTAKCKHIHRVPVPPPRSADAHKGTFGRVLVIGGSVGMAGAPALAGLAALRSGAGLVTIAVPE' A
#
# COMPACT_ATOMS: atom_id res chain seq x y z
N MET A 1 0.65 -6.51 19.13
CA MET A 1 0.76 -6.07 17.72
C MET A 1 1.63 -4.82 17.67
N THR A 2 2.94 -5.00 17.84
CA THR A 2 3.90 -3.91 17.97
C THR A 2 4.58 -3.72 16.62
N ALA A 3 4.23 -2.66 15.89
CA ALA A 3 4.97 -2.26 14.71
C ALA A 3 6.37 -1.80 15.17
N LYS A 4 7.39 -2.66 15.01
CA LYS A 4 8.78 -2.24 15.22
C LYS A 4 9.11 -1.20 14.15
N CYS A 5 9.15 0.07 14.54
CA CYS A 5 9.67 1.13 13.69
C CYS A 5 11.18 0.92 13.56
N LYS A 6 11.61 0.43 12.40
CA LYS A 6 13.03 0.23 12.09
C LYS A 6 13.56 1.55 11.56
N HIS A 7 14.50 2.17 12.26
CA HIS A 7 15.14 3.39 11.77
C HIS A 7 16.01 3.04 10.56
N ILE A 8 15.69 3.63 9.40
CA ILE A 8 16.31 3.29 8.12
C ILE A 8 17.35 4.37 7.77
N HIS A 9 18.64 4.05 7.89
CA HIS A 9 19.73 4.98 7.52
C HIS A 9 20.00 5.02 6.01
N ARG A 10 19.55 4.00 5.25
CA ARG A 10 19.70 3.91 3.79
C ARG A 10 18.50 3.18 3.19
N VAL A 11 17.93 3.75 2.14
CA VAL A 11 16.77 3.16 1.45
C VAL A 11 17.15 1.79 0.85
N PRO A 12 16.42 0.71 1.18
CA PRO A 12 16.67 -0.61 0.60
C PRO A 12 16.26 -0.65 -0.87
N VAL A 13 17.00 -1.41 -1.67
CA VAL A 13 16.68 -1.64 -3.08
C VAL A 13 15.44 -2.55 -3.17
N PRO A 14 14.42 -2.22 -3.99
CA PRO A 14 13.25 -3.07 -4.16
C PRO A 14 13.61 -4.42 -4.80
N PRO A 15 12.88 -5.50 -4.46
CA PRO A 15 13.14 -6.82 -5.03
C PRO A 15 12.83 -6.87 -6.54
N PRO A 16 13.53 -7.72 -7.31
CA PRO A 16 13.25 -7.92 -8.72
C PRO A 16 11.84 -8.51 -8.93
N ARG A 17 11.24 -8.20 -10.08
CA ARG A 17 9.93 -8.75 -10.47
C ARG A 17 10.12 -9.84 -11.51
N SER A 18 9.60 -11.03 -11.24
CA SER A 18 9.56 -12.12 -12.22
C SER A 18 8.64 -11.76 -13.40
N ALA A 19 8.98 -12.22 -14.60
CA ALA A 19 8.15 -12.06 -15.80
C ALA A 19 6.80 -12.79 -15.69
N ASP A 20 6.78 -13.92 -14.98
CA ASP A 20 5.58 -14.74 -14.75
C ASP A 20 4.76 -14.28 -13.53
N ALA A 21 5.14 -13.16 -12.91
CA ALA A 21 4.44 -12.64 -11.75
C ALA A 21 3.09 -12.03 -12.12
N HIS A 22 2.14 -12.12 -11.19
CA HIS A 22 0.80 -11.55 -11.35
C HIS A 22 0.44 -10.66 -10.15
N LYS A 23 -0.73 -10.00 -10.23
CA LYS A 23 -1.26 -9.12 -9.16
C LYS A 23 -1.31 -9.71 -7.74
N GLY A 24 -1.25 -11.04 -7.60
CA GLY A 24 -1.20 -11.72 -6.30
C GLY A 24 0.21 -11.87 -5.72
N THR A 25 1.23 -11.87 -6.57
CA THR A 25 2.64 -12.04 -6.19
C THR A 25 3.15 -10.84 -5.38
N PHE A 26 2.65 -9.63 -5.67
CA PHE A 26 3.08 -8.38 -5.03
C PHE A 26 2.26 -7.98 -3.79
N GLY A 27 1.52 -8.93 -3.23
CA GLY A 27 0.72 -8.72 -2.02
C GLY A 27 -0.54 -7.89 -2.22
N ARG A 28 -1.32 -7.78 -1.14
CA ARG A 28 -2.58 -7.03 -1.08
C ARG A 28 -2.50 -6.02 0.06
N VAL A 29 -2.91 -4.79 -0.21
CA VAL A 29 -2.94 -3.70 0.78
C VAL A 29 -4.39 -3.32 1.05
N LEU A 30 -4.73 -3.18 2.32
CA LEU A 30 -6.00 -2.62 2.77
C LEU A 30 -5.72 -1.24 3.39
N VAL A 31 -6.35 -0.21 2.82
CA VAL A 31 -6.34 1.15 3.37
C VAL A 31 -7.68 1.37 4.06
N ILE A 32 -7.66 1.62 5.37
CA ILE A 32 -8.86 1.93 6.16
C ILE A 32 -8.73 3.38 6.61
N GLY A 33 -9.72 4.20 6.29
CA GLY A 33 -9.72 5.58 6.76
C GLY A 33 -10.64 6.48 5.95
N GLY A 34 -10.47 7.78 6.14
CA GLY A 34 -11.40 8.78 5.62
C GLY A 34 -12.57 9.03 6.59
N SER A 35 -13.36 10.04 6.24
CA SER A 35 -14.60 10.46 6.90
C SER A 35 -15.47 11.16 5.86
N VAL A 36 -16.69 11.56 6.24
CA VAL A 36 -17.52 12.43 5.40
C VAL A 36 -16.70 13.66 4.99
N GLY A 37 -16.58 13.90 3.69
CA GLY A 37 -15.76 14.98 3.11
C GLY A 37 -14.25 14.72 3.02
N MET A 38 -13.73 13.59 3.52
CA MET A 38 -12.29 13.28 3.59
C MET A 38 -11.90 11.98 2.88
N ALA A 39 -12.74 11.46 1.98
CA ALA A 39 -12.46 10.25 1.20
C ALA A 39 -11.19 10.35 0.31
N GLY A 40 -10.72 11.58 0.03
CA GLY A 40 -9.49 11.81 -0.74
C GLY A 40 -8.24 11.26 -0.04
N ALA A 41 -8.18 11.28 1.29
CA ALA A 41 -7.02 10.81 2.04
C ALA A 41 -6.71 9.31 1.81
N PRO A 42 -7.67 8.37 2.02
CA PRO A 42 -7.44 6.96 1.72
C PRO A 42 -7.28 6.67 0.23
N ALA A 43 -7.91 7.47 -0.66
CA ALA A 43 -7.73 7.34 -2.11
C ALA A 43 -6.28 7.63 -2.55
N LEU A 44 -5.69 8.73 -2.06
CA LEU A 44 -4.31 9.09 -2.34
C LEU A 44 -3.33 8.07 -1.75
N ALA A 45 -3.58 7.58 -0.53
CA ALA A 45 -2.78 6.53 0.09
C ALA A 45 -2.82 5.22 -0.71
N GLY A 46 -4.00 4.83 -1.20
CA GLY A 46 -4.15 3.65 -2.05
C GLY A 46 -3.44 3.79 -3.39
N LEU A 47 -3.52 4.95 -4.02
CA LEU A 47 -2.79 5.23 -5.26
C LEU A 47 -1.27 5.19 -5.05
N ALA A 48 -0.78 5.76 -3.95
CA ALA A 48 0.63 5.68 -3.57
C ALA A 48 1.07 4.21 -3.40
N ALA A 49 0.26 3.37 -2.74
CA ALA A 49 0.56 1.95 -2.57
C ALA A 49 0.69 1.20 -3.90
N LEU A 50 -0.21 1.45 -4.87
CA LEU A 50 -0.09 0.89 -6.23
C LEU A 50 1.20 1.34 -6.91
N ARG A 51 1.56 2.63 -6.80
CA ARG A 51 2.79 3.18 -7.38
C ARG A 51 4.06 2.63 -6.73
N SER A 52 4.01 2.36 -5.42
CA SER A 52 5.10 1.68 -4.68
C SER A 52 5.21 0.20 -5.00
N GLY A 53 4.23 -0.39 -5.70
CA GLY A 53 4.30 -1.74 -6.23
C GLY A 53 3.41 -2.78 -5.59
N ALA A 54 2.39 -2.37 -4.83
CA ALA A 54 1.35 -3.29 -4.38
C ALA A 54 0.62 -3.89 -5.59
N GLY A 55 0.32 -5.20 -5.54
CA GLY A 55 -0.36 -5.88 -6.63
C GLY A 55 -1.87 -5.62 -6.65
N LEU A 56 -2.47 -5.48 -5.46
CA LEU A 56 -3.87 -5.14 -5.26
C LEU A 56 -4.03 -4.20 -4.07
N VAL A 57 -4.95 -3.24 -4.21
CA VAL A 57 -5.29 -2.29 -3.15
C VAL A 57 -6.81 -2.29 -2.96
N THR A 58 -7.24 -2.43 -1.72
CA THR A 58 -8.64 -2.29 -1.30
C THR A 58 -8.73 -1.09 -0.37
N ILE A 59 -9.73 -0.24 -0.58
CA ILE A 59 -9.98 0.94 0.25
C ILE A 59 -11.31 0.73 0.97
N ALA A 60 -11.28 0.83 2.29
CA ALA A 60 -12.45 0.85 3.15
C ALA A 60 -12.66 2.28 3.67
N VAL A 61 -13.77 2.88 3.25
CA VAL A 61 -14.22 4.23 3.65
C VAL A 61 -15.56 4.12 4.36
N PRO A 62 -15.89 5.04 5.29
CA PRO A 62 -17.24 5.15 5.81
C PRO A 62 -18.22 5.55 4.69
N GLU A 63 -19.47 5.10 4.83
CA GLU A 63 -20.60 5.44 3.95
C GLU A 63 -20.87 6.95 3.92
#